data_AF-A0A956FMT9-F1
#
_entry.id   AF-A0A956FMT9-F1
#
_cell.length_a   1.000
_cell.length_b   1.000
_cell.length_c   1.000
_cell.angle_alpha   90.00
_cell.angle_beta   90.00
_cell.angle_gamma   90.00
#
_symmetry.space_group_name_H-M   'P 1'
#
loop_
_entity.id
_entity.type
_entity.pdbx_description
1 polymer ?
#
loop_
_entity_poly.entity_id
_entity_poly.type
_entity_poly.pdbx_seq_one_letter_code
_entity_poly.pdbx_strand_id
1 'polypeptide(L)' 'MCGADCVDLMTDNDHCGDCTKKCNPQQTCIDGDCVMN' A
#
# COMPACT_ATOMS: atom_id res chain seq x y z
N MET A 1 7.26 9.96 -3.86
CA MET A 1 8.53 9.22 -3.79
C MET A 1 8.66 8.71 -2.36
N CYS A 2 8.67 7.39 -2.16
CA CYS A 2 8.92 6.79 -0.84
C CYS A 2 10.41 6.66 -0.61
N GLY A 3 11.04 7.76 -0.21
CA GLY A 3 12.48 7.79 -0.02
C GLY A 3 13.23 7.34 -1.28
N ALA A 4 14.07 6.30 -1.12
CA ALA A 4 14.95 5.76 -2.15
C ALA A 4 14.33 4.63 -2.99
N ASP A 5 13.22 4.04 -2.54
CA ASP A 5 12.60 2.89 -3.20
C ASP A 5 11.36 3.32 -3.98
N CYS A 6 11.31 2.90 -5.24
CA CYS A 6 10.16 3.13 -6.11
C CYS A 6 9.11 2.04 -5.82
N VAL A 7 8.35 2.24 -4.73
CA VAL A 7 7.24 1.36 -4.36
C VAL A 7 5.95 1.79 -5.05
N ASP A 8 5.12 0.83 -5.42
CA ASP A 8 3.83 1.09 -6.05
C ASP A 8 2.76 1.30 -4.97
N LEU A 9 2.46 2.57 -4.71
CA LEU A 9 1.45 2.94 -3.72
C LEU A 9 0.05 2.41 -4.06
N MET A 10 -0.22 1.98 -5.29
CA MET A 10 -1.55 1.56 -5.71
C MET A 10 -1.82 0.08 -5.43
N THR A 11 -0.77 -0.72 -5.28
CA THR A 11 -0.89 -2.19 -5.15
C THR A 11 -0.01 -2.80 -4.07
N ASP A 12 0.97 -2.05 -3.54
CA ASP A 12 1.85 -2.55 -2.49
C ASP A 12 1.13 -2.55 -1.14
N ASN A 13 0.94 -3.74 -0.57
CA ASN A 13 0.30 -3.92 0.73
C ASN A 13 1.08 -3.29 1.89
N ASP A 14 2.39 -3.10 1.75
CA ASP A 14 3.22 -2.49 2.79
C ASP A 14 3.31 -0.96 2.66
N HIS A 15 2.86 -0.40 1.53
CA HIS A 15 2.96 1.02 1.20
C HIS A 15 1.69 1.55 0.49
N CYS A 16 0.50 1.12 0.88
CA CYS A 16 -0.74 1.35 0.17
C CYS A 16 -1.26 2.80 0.31
N GLY A 17 -1.16 3.60 -0.75
CA GLY A 17 -1.58 5.00 -0.81
C GLY A 17 -0.62 5.98 -0.14
N ASP A 18 0.26 5.48 0.74
CA ASP A 18 1.31 6.24 1.40
C ASP A 18 2.52 5.33 1.67
N CYS A 19 3.71 5.91 1.61
CA CYS A 19 5.00 5.27 1.85
C CYS A 19 5.18 4.58 3.21
N THR A 20 4.26 4.78 4.14
CA THR A 20 4.29 4.16 5.47
C THR A 20 2.98 3.44 5.81
N LYS A 21 2.00 3.46 4.90
CA LYS A 21 0.68 2.86 5.13
C LYS A 21 0.71 1.40 4.75
N LYS A 22 0.78 0.53 5.76
CA LYS A 22 0.65 -0.92 5.59
C LYS A 22 -0.79 -1.36 5.82
N CYS A 23 -1.33 -2.17 4.90
CA CYS A 23 -2.64 -2.81 5.05
C CYS A 23 -2.58 -3.97 6.06
N ASN A 24 -3.72 -4.27 6.70
CA ASN A 24 -3.80 -5.46 7.54
C ASN A 24 -3.60 -6.74 6.72
N PRO A 25 -3.18 -7.86 7.33
CA PRO A 25 -3.00 -9.13 6.62
C PRO A 25 -4.27 -9.68 5.94
N GLN A 26 -5.44 -9.22 6.38
CA GLN A 26 -6.75 -9.57 5.81
C GLN A 26 -7.25 -8.56 4.77
N GLN A 27 -6.45 -7.54 4.47
CA GLN A 27 -6.76 -6.49 3.50
C GLN A 27 -5.83 -6.59 2.30
N THR A 28 -6.34 -6.11 1.16
CA THR A 28 -5.58 -5.96 -0.08
C THR A 28 -5.54 -4.49 -0.46
N CYS A 29 -4.39 -4.01 -0.90
CA CYS A 29 -4.24 -2.68 -1.46
C CYS A 29 -4.83 -2.67 -2.87
N ILE A 30 -5.90 -1.90 -3.06
CA ILE A 30 -6.54 -1.69 -4.36
C ILE A 30 -6.69 -0.19 -4.56
N ASP A 31 -6.11 0.33 -5.64
CA ASP A 31 -6.12 1.73 -6.03
C ASP A 31 -5.65 2.70 -4.91
N GLY A 32 -4.70 2.25 -4.09
CA GLY A 32 -4.15 3.05 -2.99
C GLY A 32 -4.92 2.97 -1.68
N ASP A 33 -5.93 2.10 -1.59
CA ASP A 33 -6.69 1.87 -0.38
C ASP A 33 -6.74 0.40 0.07
N CYS A 34 -6.65 0.21 1.39
CA CYS A 34 -6.73 -1.09 2.02
C CYS A 34 -8.19 -1.53 2.10
N VAL A 35 -8.60 -2.41 1.21
CA VAL A 35 -9.94 -2.99 1.17
C VAL A 35 -9.95 -4.37 1.79
N MET A 36 -11.03 -4.71 2.51
CA MET A 36 -11.24 -6.09 2.97
C MET A 36 -11.69 -6.93 1.78
N ASN A 37 -11.03 -8.07 1.59
CA ASN A 37 -11.50 -9.10 0.67
C ASN A 37 -12.39 -10.11 1.40
#